data_AF-A0A819Q2V3-F1
#
_entry.id   AF-A0A819Q2V3-F1
#
_cell.length_a   1.000
_cell.length_b   1.000
_cell.length_c   1.000
_cell.angle_alpha   90.00
_cell.angle_beta   90.00
_cell.angle_gamma   90.00
#
_symmetry.space_group_name_H-M   'P 1'
#
loop_
_entity.id
_entity.type
_entity.pdbx_description
1 polymer ?
#
loop_
_entity_poly.entity_id
_entity_poly.type
_entity_poly.pdbx_seq_one_letter_code
_entity_poly.pdbx_strand_id
1 'polypeptide(L)'
;QTILDSIPTTRRYIGSNQGANWKTFVPPLDTRGRSIPSGCLYLDDFLMCMPVSIFLAIVYVPYKVPGLMELLSHPTKRYILVRDLPAEMRY
;
A
#
# COMPACT_ATOMS: atom_id res chain seq x y z
N GLN A 1 -29.64 6.10 13.10
CA GLN A 1 -28.82 4.94 12.70
C GLN A 1 -27.95 5.41 11.54
N THR A 2 -26.68 5.61 11.81
CA THR A 2 -25.76 6.27 10.87
C THR A 2 -25.23 5.19 9.92
N ILE A 3 -25.11 5.50 8.63
CA ILE A 3 -24.66 4.59 7.55
C ILE A 3 -23.29 3.92 7.86
N LEU A 4 -22.53 4.46 8.82
CA LEU A 4 -21.27 3.87 9.30
C LEU A 4 -21.47 2.54 10.05
N ASP A 5 -22.63 2.32 10.68
CA ASP A 5 -22.93 1.10 11.45
C ASP A 5 -23.27 -0.11 10.56
N SER A 6 -23.52 0.12 9.26
CA SER A 6 -23.82 -0.94 8.29
C SER A 6 -22.60 -1.43 7.51
N ILE A 7 -21.42 -0.84 7.73
CA ILE A 7 -20.18 -1.31 7.12
C ILE A 7 -19.73 -2.56 7.89
N PRO A 8 -19.67 -3.75 7.26
CA PRO A 8 -19.25 -4.95 7.96
C PRO A 8 -17.80 -4.80 8.44
N THR A 9 -17.59 -4.63 9.74
CA THR A 9 -16.27 -4.47 10.39
C THR A 9 -15.42 -5.75 10.39
N THR A 10 -15.83 -6.76 9.63
CA THR A 10 -15.06 -7.99 9.53
C THR A 10 -13.91 -7.77 8.56
N ARG A 11 -12.78 -7.27 9.08
CA ARG A 11 -11.46 -7.43 8.44
C ARG A 11 -11.07 -8.91 8.48
N ARG A 12 -11.86 -9.78 7.81
CA ARG A 12 -11.51 -11.17 7.56
C ARG A 12 -10.43 -11.12 6.50
N TYR A 13 -9.19 -11.41 6.90
CA TYR A 13 -8.16 -11.79 5.93
C TYR A 13 -8.72 -12.99 5.16
N ILE A 14 -9.06 -12.78 3.90
CA ILE A 14 -9.53 -13.86 3.02
C ILE A 14 -8.30 -14.73 2.72
N GLY A 15 -8.03 -15.66 3.62
CA GLY A 15 -7.23 -16.83 3.30
C GLY A 15 -8.09 -17.77 2.48
N SER A 16 -8.03 -17.68 1.16
CA SER A 16 -8.49 -18.77 0.28
C SER A 16 -7.91 -18.62 -1.12
N ASN A 17 -6.81 -19.34 -1.36
CA ASN A 17 -6.46 -20.01 -2.62
C ASN A 17 -6.93 -19.32 -3.91
N GLN A 18 -6.11 -18.42 -4.47
CA GLN A 18 -5.85 -18.23 -5.91
C GLN A 18 -4.95 -17.00 -6.14
N GLY A 19 -3.63 -17.24 -6.34
CA GLY A 19 -2.66 -16.22 -6.76
C GLY A 19 -2.18 -15.24 -5.67
N ALA A 20 -1.00 -14.65 -5.89
CA ALA A 20 -0.48 -13.57 -5.06
C ALA A 20 -1.41 -12.34 -5.19
N ASN A 21 -2.16 -12.02 -4.14
CA ASN A 21 -3.03 -10.85 -4.10
C ASN A 21 -2.30 -9.70 -3.41
N TRP A 22 -2.14 -8.56 -4.07
CA TRP A 22 -1.43 -7.39 -3.53
C TRP A 22 -1.94 -6.96 -2.13
N LYS A 23 -3.22 -7.23 -1.82
CA LYS A 23 -3.84 -6.94 -0.51
C LYS A 23 -3.20 -7.70 0.65
N THR A 24 -2.50 -8.82 0.41
CA THR A 24 -1.77 -9.55 1.46
C THR A 24 -0.47 -8.87 1.87
N PHE A 25 0.07 -7.98 1.02
CA PHE A 25 1.33 -7.28 1.30
C PHE A 25 1.11 -5.96 2.03
N VAL A 26 -0.14 -5.46 2.11
CA VAL A 26 -0.45 -4.21 2.79
C VAL A 26 -0.61 -4.45 4.29
N PRO A 27 0.30 -3.93 5.14
CA PRO A 27 0.21 -4.08 6.58
C PRO A 27 -0.95 -3.26 7.14
N PRO A 28 -1.42 -3.56 8.36
CA PRO A 28 -2.25 -2.63 9.12
C PRO A 28 -1.55 -1.27 9.21
N LEU A 29 -2.29 -0.19 8.99
CA LEU A 29 -1.77 1.17 9.21
C LEU A 29 -1.32 1.31 10.67
N ASP A 30 -0.12 1.84 10.88
CA ASP A 30 0.40 2.07 12.22
C ASP A 30 -0.23 3.33 12.80
N THR A 31 -1.21 3.14 13.67
CA THR A 31 -1.88 4.24 14.39
C THR A 31 -1.19 4.57 15.72
N ARG A 32 -0.10 3.87 16.08
CA ARG A 32 0.56 4.06 17.37
C ARG A 32 1.39 5.35 17.36
N GLY A 33 1.11 6.23 18.32
CA GLY A 33 1.93 7.41 18.60
C GLY A 33 1.50 8.73 17.95
N ARG A 34 0.45 8.73 17.12
CA ARG A 34 -0.14 9.98 16.59
C ARG A 34 -1.62 10.07 16.94
N SER A 35 -2.09 11.24 17.35
CA SER A 35 -3.51 11.51 17.64
C SER A 35 -4.28 11.65 16.32
N ILE A 36 -4.50 10.53 15.64
CA ILE A 36 -5.29 10.46 14.41
C ILE A 36 -6.76 10.27 14.80
N PRO A 37 -7.69 11.14 14.34
CA PRO A 37 -9.11 10.94 14.57
C PRO A 37 -9.60 9.60 13.98
N SER A 38 -10.60 8.99 14.60
CA SER A 38 -11.18 7.74 14.08
C SER A 38 -11.65 7.90 12.64
N GLY A 39 -11.28 6.96 11.77
CA GLY A 39 -11.60 7.00 10.34
C GLY A 39 -10.68 7.88 9.49
N CYS A 40 -9.75 8.61 10.10
CA CYS A 40 -8.71 9.35 9.40
C CYS A 40 -7.42 8.53 9.28
N LEU A 41 -6.60 8.92 8.31
CA LEU A 41 -5.23 8.46 8.14
C LEU A 41 -4.41 9.61 7.57
N TYR A 42 -3.09 9.58 7.74
CA TYR A 42 -2.24 10.51 7.01
C TYR A 42 -1.99 10.01 5.59
N LEU A 43 -1.97 10.95 4.65
CA LEU A 43 -1.81 10.62 3.23
C LEU A 43 -0.46 9.93 2.96
N ASP A 44 0.60 10.34 3.66
CA ASP A 44 1.92 9.70 3.59
C ASP A 44 1.86 8.24 4.03
N ASP A 45 1.23 7.92 5.17
CA ASP A 45 1.05 6.54 5.64
C ASP A 45 0.31 5.69 4.60
N PHE A 46 -0.71 6.25 3.96
CA PHE A 46 -1.47 5.58 2.92
C PHE A 46 -0.64 5.32 1.66
N LEU A 47 0.05 6.34 1.13
CA LEU A 47 0.90 6.23 -0.05
C LEU A 47 2.06 5.25 0.18
N MET A 48 2.66 5.27 1.38
CA MET A 48 3.80 4.44 1.76
C MET A 48 3.44 2.96 1.89
N CYS A 49 2.19 2.65 2.24
CA CYS A 49 1.67 1.28 2.35
C CYS A 49 1.09 0.74 1.03
N MET A 50 1.20 1.47 -0.09
CA MET A 50 0.78 0.97 -1.39
C MET A 50 1.85 0.11 -2.07
N PRO A 51 1.44 -0.93 -2.81
CA PRO A 51 2.28 -1.51 -3.86
C PRO A 51 2.81 -0.44 -4.81
N VAL A 52 4.08 -0.52 -5.20
CA VAL A 52 4.75 0.43 -6.10
C VAL A 52 3.97 0.60 -7.41
N SER A 53 3.41 -0.47 -7.97
CA SER A 53 2.63 -0.38 -9.20
C SER A 53 1.33 0.44 -9.06
N ILE A 54 0.74 0.48 -7.86
CA ILE A 54 -0.47 1.28 -7.58
C ILE A 54 -0.07 2.72 -7.31
N PHE A 55 0.99 2.94 -6.53
CA PHE A 55 1.52 4.28 -6.26
C PHE A 55 1.81 5.04 -7.56
N LEU A 56 2.50 4.42 -8.51
CA LEU A 56 2.84 5.03 -9.81
C LEU A 56 1.65 5.25 -10.74
N ALA A 57 0.51 4.59 -10.49
CA ALA A 57 -0.72 4.86 -11.21
C ALA A 57 -1.42 6.14 -10.71
N ILE A 58 -1.09 6.60 -9.51
CA ILE A 58 -1.71 7.76 -8.84
C ILE A 58 -0.75 8.96 -8.85
N VAL A 59 0.55 8.70 -8.65
CA VAL A 59 1.59 9.72 -8.50
C VAL A 59 2.43 9.80 -9.76
N TYR A 60 2.51 11.01 -10.33
CA TYR A 60 3.39 11.29 -11.45
C TYR A 60 4.85 11.45 -10.98
N VAL A 61 5.74 10.61 -11.50
CA VAL A 61 7.18 10.64 -11.21
C VAL A 61 7.92 11.06 -12.50
N PRO A 62 8.36 12.32 -12.63
CA PRO A 62 8.93 12.85 -13.88
C PRO A 62 10.41 12.52 -14.11
N TYR A 63 10.99 11.59 -13.37
CA TYR A 63 12.39 11.23 -13.46
C TYR A 63 12.58 9.72 -13.58
N LYS A 64 13.70 9.31 -14.18
CA LYS A 64 14.04 7.91 -14.36
C LYS A 64 14.64 7.35 -13.08
N VAL A 65 13.92 6.44 -12.43
CA VAL A 65 14.43 5.68 -11.28
C VAL A 65 15.14 4.42 -11.78
N PRO A 66 16.45 4.24 -11.54
CA PRO A 66 17.16 3.02 -11.90
C PRO A 66 16.51 1.77 -11.27
N GLY A 67 16.41 0.66 -12.02
CA GLY A 67 15.85 -0.60 -11.52
C GLY A 67 14.31 -0.63 -11.37
N LEU A 68 13.61 0.51 -11.49
CA LEU A 68 12.16 0.56 -11.29
C LEU A 68 11.38 -0.28 -12.29
N MET A 69 11.73 -0.22 -13.57
CA MET A 69 11.04 -1.01 -14.60
C MET A 69 11.28 -2.52 -14.44
N GLU A 70 12.45 -2.93 -13.95
CA GLU A 70 12.74 -4.34 -13.64
C GLU A 70 11.95 -4.82 -12.43
N LEU A 71 11.81 -3.96 -11.40
CA LEU A 71 10.98 -4.25 -10.24
C LEU A 71 9.50 -4.40 -10.63
N LEU A 72 9.01 -3.54 -11.54
CA LEU A 72 7.63 -3.57 -12.03
C LEU A 72 7.33 -4.73 -12.99
N SER A 73 8.32 -5.20 -13.75
CA SER A 73 8.14 -6.32 -14.68
C SER A 73 8.09 -7.67 -13.97
N HIS A 74 8.66 -7.76 -12.76
CA HIS A 74 8.65 -8.99 -11.99
C HIS A 74 7.25 -9.31 -11.44
N PRO A 75 6.74 -10.54 -11.59
CA PRO A 75 5.37 -10.91 -11.22
C PRO A 75 5.05 -10.65 -9.74
N THR A 76 6.02 -10.87 -8.85
CA THR A 76 5.87 -10.63 -7.40
C THR A 76 6.41 -9.28 -6.92
N LYS A 77 7.63 -8.85 -7.35
CA LYS A 77 8.27 -7.63 -6.81
C LYS A 77 7.51 -6.34 -7.10
N ARG A 78 6.65 -6.32 -8.14
CA ARG A 78 5.72 -5.21 -8.40
C ARG A 78 4.79 -4.89 -7.23
N TYR A 79 4.60 -5.84 -6.32
CA TYR A 79 3.77 -5.70 -5.12
C TYR A 79 4.54 -5.29 -3.86
N ILE A 80 5.86 -5.05 -3.96
CA ILE A 80 6.64 -4.41 -2.90
C ILE A 80 5.99 -3.07 -2.58
N LEU A 81 5.94 -2.72 -1.29
CA LEU A 81 5.40 -1.45 -0.85
C LEU A 81 6.38 -0.31 -1.12
N VAL A 82 5.88 0.90 -1.33
CA VAL A 82 6.73 2.09 -1.50
C VAL A 82 7.70 2.25 -0.32
N ARG A 83 7.22 2.05 0.91
CA ARG A 83 8.06 2.12 2.11
C ARG A 83 9.15 1.06 2.17
N ASP A 84 9.06 -0.02 1.41
CA ASP A 84 9.99 -1.16 1.42
C ASP A 84 10.91 -1.16 0.19
N LEU A 85 10.86 -0.12 -0.65
CA LEU A 85 11.79 0.06 -1.76
C LEU A 85 13.26 0.12 -1.30
N PRO A 86 14.22 -0.36 -2.08
CA PRO A 86 15.64 -0.13 -1.81
C PRO A 86 15.95 1.36 -1.61
N ALA A 87 16.89 1.69 -0.72
CA ALA A 87 17.22 3.08 -0.38
C ALA A 87 17.60 3.89 -1.62
N GLU A 88 18.31 3.26 -2.55
CA GLU A 88 18.78 3.81 -3.82
C GLU A 88 17.64 4.25 -4.75
N MET A 89 16.41 3.77 -4.51
CA MET A 89 15.22 4.12 -5.29
C MET A 89 14.32 5.14 -4.58
N ARG A 90 14.62 5.50 -3.32
CA ARG A 90 13.83 6.47 -2.55
C ARG A 90 14.39 7.91 -2.62
N TYR A 91 15.59 8.09 -3.17
CA TYR A 91 16.30 9.38 -3.27
C TYR A 91 16.39 9.89 -4.71
#